data_AF-A0A951BPN8-F1
#
_entry.id   AF-A0A951BPN8-F1
#
_cell.length_a   1.000
_cell.length_b   1.000
_cell.length_c   1.000
_cell.angle_alpha   90.00
_cell.angle_beta   90.00
_cell.angle_gamma   90.00
#
_symmetry.space_group_name_H-M   'P 1'
#
loop_
_entity.id
_entity.type
_entity.pdbx_description
1 polymer ?
#
loop_
_entity_poly.entity_id
_entity_poly.type
_entity_poly.pdbx_seq_one_letter_code
_entity_poly.pdbx_strand_id
1 'polypeptide(L)'
;MTTTTTLTDPLSPELRTILRTLKLGKMLDTLPERLTLAKQQHLPHADFLELVLADEIARREHTSAALRARTAGLDPGMRLENWDTTATVRYDQQRWAELTSLRFLQGPHGVLLLGPV
;
A
#
# COMPACT_ATOMS: atom_id res chain seq x y z
N MET A 1 20.79 -20.25 36.60
CA MET A 1 20.81 -18.80 36.26
C MET A 1 20.17 -18.65 34.89
N THR A 2 18.90 -18.30 34.83
CA THR A 2 18.16 -18.07 33.58
C THR A 2 18.30 -16.60 33.20
N THR A 3 19.03 -16.30 32.14
CA THR A 3 19.17 -14.94 31.60
C THR A 3 17.92 -14.59 30.79
N THR A 4 17.06 -13.77 31.39
CA THR A 4 15.91 -13.14 30.73
C THR A 4 16.42 -12.21 29.62
N THR A 5 16.14 -12.56 28.37
CA THR A 5 16.41 -11.72 27.19
C THR A 5 15.40 -10.57 27.19
N THR A 6 15.84 -9.39 27.62
CA THR A 6 15.06 -8.15 27.47
C THR A 6 15.01 -7.78 26.00
N LEU A 7 13.83 -7.92 25.38
CA LEU A 7 13.54 -7.33 24.06
C LEU A 7 13.75 -5.82 24.16
N THR A 8 14.93 -5.36 23.77
CA THR A 8 15.25 -3.95 23.65
C THR A 8 14.46 -3.43 22.47
N ASP A 9 13.53 -2.51 22.73
CA ASP A 9 12.81 -1.77 21.71
C ASP A 9 13.82 -1.18 20.72
N PRO A 10 13.83 -1.60 19.43
CA PRO A 10 14.86 -1.19 18.48
C PRO A 10 14.78 0.30 18.12
N LEU A 11 13.74 1.00 18.59
CA LEU A 11 13.46 2.40 18.27
C LEU A 11 13.69 3.27 19.50
N SER A 12 14.65 4.20 19.40
CA SER A 12 14.86 5.20 20.45
C SER A 12 13.63 6.11 20.60
N PRO A 13 13.36 6.63 21.81
CA PRO A 13 12.28 7.60 22.03
C PRO A 13 12.44 8.86 21.17
N GLU A 14 13.68 9.30 20.94
CA GLU A 14 13.99 10.45 20.10
C GLU A 14 13.62 10.21 18.64
N LEU A 15 13.94 9.03 18.08
CA LEU A 15 13.54 8.66 16.72
C LEU A 15 12.02 8.67 16.56
N ARG A 16 11.28 8.21 17.57
CA ARG A 16 9.81 8.26 17.56
C ARG A 16 9.28 9.68 17.50
N THR A 17 9.87 10.60 18.26
CA THR A 17 9.52 12.02 18.25
C THR A 17 9.81 12.64 16.89
N ILE A 18 11.00 12.41 16.33
CA ILE A 18 11.39 12.90 15.00
C ILE A 18 10.40 12.41 13.93
N LEU A 19 10.10 11.12 13.89
CA LEU A 19 9.17 10.55 12.92
C LEU A 19 7.76 11.14 13.05
N ARG A 20 7.27 11.37 14.27
CA ARG A 20 5.96 12.03 14.47
C ARG A 20 5.96 13.47 13.99
N THR A 21 7.02 14.24 14.28
CA THR A 21 7.18 15.63 13.81
C THR A 21 7.17 15.72 12.30
N LEU A 22 7.78 14.75 11.61
CA LEU A 22 7.79 14.64 10.14
C LEU A 22 6.50 14.04 9.54
N LYS A 23 5.47 13.78 10.36
CA LYS A 23 4.22 13.09 9.95
C LYS A 23 4.46 11.67 9.41
N LEU A 24 5.54 11.03 9.84
CA LEU A 24 5.94 9.64 9.56
C LEU A 24 5.59 8.70 10.74
N GLY A 25 4.74 9.14 11.67
CA GLY A 25 4.44 8.38 12.88
C GLY A 25 3.81 7.00 12.65
N LYS A 26 3.23 6.77 11.46
CA LYS A 26 2.68 5.47 11.04
C LYS A 26 3.75 4.50 10.50
N MET A 27 4.97 4.98 10.19
CA MET A 27 6.11 4.10 9.90
C MET A 27 6.53 3.30 11.13
N LEU A 28 6.24 3.79 12.34
CA LEU A 28 6.62 3.14 13.60
C LEU A 28 6.10 1.70 13.72
N ASP A 29 4.98 1.40 13.07
CA ASP A 29 4.34 0.08 13.11
C ASP A 29 5.12 -0.96 12.28
N THR A 30 5.86 -0.54 11.24
CA THR A 30 6.56 -1.44 10.30
C THR A 30 8.09 -1.33 10.37
N LEU A 31 8.60 -0.22 10.91
CA LEU A 31 10.04 0.07 11.00
C LEU A 31 10.84 -1.00 11.76
N PRO A 32 10.37 -1.62 12.86
CA PRO A 32 11.11 -2.70 13.54
C PRO A 32 11.37 -3.93 12.65
N GLU A 33 10.39 -4.31 11.84
CA GLU A 33 10.52 -5.43 10.89
C GLU A 33 11.50 -5.07 9.78
N ARG A 34 11.41 -3.85 9.23
CA ARG A 34 12.34 -3.37 8.20
C ARG A 34 13.78 -3.23 8.71
N LEU A 35 13.97 -2.84 9.97
CA LEU A 35 15.30 -2.84 10.61
C LEU A 35 15.88 -4.25 10.73
N THR A 36 15.04 -5.23 11.04
CA THR A 36 15.45 -6.64 11.12
C THR A 36 15.83 -7.16 9.72
N LEU A 37 15.02 -6.84 8.71
CA LEU A 37 15.30 -7.16 7.31
C LEU A 37 16.63 -6.56 6.83
N ALA A 38 16.86 -5.28 7.11
CA ALA A 38 18.10 -4.59 6.73
C ALA A 38 19.34 -5.23 7.35
N LYS A 39 19.25 -5.68 8.61
CA LYS A 39 20.33 -6.43 9.27
C LYS A 39 20.56 -7.80 8.63
N GLN A 40 19.49 -8.55 8.33
CA GLN A 40 19.59 -9.88 7.72
C GLN A 40 20.17 -9.82 6.30
N GLN A 41 19.72 -8.83 5.51
CA GLN A 41 20.12 -8.66 4.11
C GLN A 41 21.36 -7.79 3.92
N HIS A 42 21.95 -7.26 5.01
CA HIS A 42 23.09 -6.35 4.97
C HIS A 42 22.85 -5.16 4.02
N LEU A 43 21.64 -4.58 4.08
CA LEU A 43 21.25 -3.48 3.20
C LEU A 43 22.13 -2.25 3.46
N PRO A 44 22.69 -1.63 2.40
CA PRO A 44 23.28 -0.30 2.50
C PRO A 44 22.29 0.70 3.11
N HIS A 45 22.81 1.70 3.83
CA HIS A 45 21.96 2.69 4.50
C HIS A 45 21.05 3.47 3.54
N ALA A 46 21.53 3.75 2.32
CA ALA A 46 20.74 4.41 1.29
C ALA A 46 19.55 3.54 0.87
N ASP A 47 19.80 2.26 0.56
CA ASP A 47 18.78 1.29 0.14
C ASP A 47 17.75 1.05 1.24
N PHE A 48 18.18 0.99 2.50
CA PHE A 48 17.26 0.90 3.65
C PHE A 48 16.36 2.13 3.73
N LEU A 49 16.93 3.34 3.59
CA LEU A 49 16.16 4.58 3.64
C LEU A 49 15.16 4.67 2.48
N GLU A 50 15.58 4.29 1.27
CA GLU A 50 14.71 4.22 0.10
C GLU A 50 13.55 3.24 0.33
N LEU A 51 13.84 2.03 0.82
CA LEU A 51 12.84 1.00 1.11
C LEU A 51 11.76 1.52 2.07
N VAL A 52 12.16 2.08 3.22
CA VAL A 52 11.18 2.53 4.23
C VAL A 52 10.39 3.74 3.77
N LEU A 53 10.98 4.64 2.98
CA LEU A 53 10.27 5.79 2.42
C LEU A 53 9.33 5.38 1.28
N ALA A 54 9.70 4.41 0.46
CA ALA A 54 8.82 3.85 -0.57
C ALA A 54 7.59 3.18 0.06
N ASP A 55 7.77 2.41 1.14
CA ASP A 55 6.67 1.82 1.91
C ASP A 55 5.72 2.89 2.46
N GLU A 56 6.26 4.00 2.98
CA GLU A 56 5.47 5.12 3.48
C GLU A 56 4.62 5.77 2.39
N ILE A 57 5.22 5.99 1.21
CA ILE A 57 4.52 6.57 0.05
C ILE A 57 3.38 5.64 -0.36
N ALA A 58 3.65 4.36 -0.59
CA ALA A 58 2.64 3.38 -0.97
C ALA A 58 1.49 3.33 0.05
N ARG A 59 1.80 3.38 1.35
CA ARG A 59 0.78 3.40 2.41
C ARG A 59 -0.08 4.66 2.36
N ARG A 60 0.51 5.84 2.13
CA ARG A 60 -0.24 7.10 2.00
C ARG A 60 -1.12 7.10 0.77
N GLU A 61 -0.63 6.61 -0.37
CA GLU A 61 -1.40 6.47 -1.60
C GLU A 61 -2.60 5.54 -1.41
N HIS A 62 -2.38 4.36 -0.81
CA HIS A 62 -3.45 3.42 -0.49
C HIS A 62 -4.50 4.03 0.45
N THR A 63 -4.05 4.76 1.50
CA THR A 63 -4.96 5.44 2.43
C THR A 63 -5.78 6.52 1.74
N SER A 64 -5.15 7.33 0.88
CA SER A 64 -5.82 8.36 0.09
C SER A 64 -6.83 7.77 -0.88
N ALA A 65 -6.48 6.69 -1.58
CA ALA A 65 -7.37 5.98 -2.48
C ALA A 65 -8.57 5.40 -1.72
N ALA A 66 -8.34 4.74 -0.58
CA ALA A 66 -9.40 4.17 0.25
C ALA A 66 -10.34 5.25 0.80
N LEU A 67 -9.80 6.41 1.22
CA LEU A 67 -10.61 7.53 1.67
C LEU A 67 -11.49 8.07 0.54
N ARG A 68 -10.92 8.32 -0.65
CA ARG A 68 -11.66 8.78 -1.83
C ARG A 68 -12.78 7.80 -2.22
N ALA A 69 -12.50 6.49 -2.22
CA ALA A 69 -13.49 5.47 -2.51
C ALA A 69 -14.65 5.48 -1.50
N ARG A 70 -14.34 5.58 -0.21
CA ARG A 70 -15.36 5.70 0.86
C ARG A 70 -16.20 6.96 0.72
N THR A 71 -15.57 8.11 0.48
CA THR A 71 -16.27 9.39 0.29
C THR A 71 -17.17 9.36 -0.94
N ALA A 72 -16.78 8.63 -2.00
CA ALA A 72 -17.59 8.43 -3.20
C ALA A 72 -18.70 7.38 -3.03
N GLY A 73 -18.82 6.74 -1.86
CA GLY A 73 -19.84 5.71 -1.62
C GLY A 73 -19.64 4.41 -2.40
N LEU A 74 -18.41 4.13 -2.85
CA LEU A 74 -18.11 2.90 -3.56
C LEU A 74 -18.19 1.69 -2.63
N ASP A 75 -18.75 0.59 -3.12
CA ASP A 75 -18.79 -0.67 -2.38
C ASP A 75 -17.36 -1.23 -2.21
N PRO A 76 -16.87 -1.44 -0.97
CA PRO A 76 -15.54 -2.00 -0.71
C PRO A 76 -15.32 -3.41 -1.28
N GLY A 77 -16.39 -4.16 -1.53
CA GLY A 77 -16.36 -5.49 -2.14
C GLY A 77 -16.27 -5.47 -3.66
N MET A 78 -16.62 -4.35 -4.32
CA MET A 78 -16.57 -4.21 -5.78
C MET A 78 -15.16 -3.80 -6.23
N ARG A 79 -14.21 -4.74 -6.13
CA ARG A 79 -12.82 -4.57 -6.56
C ARG A 79 -12.50 -5.52 -7.71
N LEU A 80 -11.59 -5.13 -8.59
CA LEU A 80 -11.20 -5.95 -9.74
C LEU A 80 -10.58 -7.30 -9.32
N GLU A 81 -9.91 -7.33 -8.17
CA GLU A 81 -9.30 -8.55 -7.61
C GLU A 81 -10.34 -9.58 -7.17
N ASN A 82 -11.58 -9.13 -6.92
CA ASN A 82 -12.70 -9.99 -6.54
C ASN A 82 -13.49 -10.49 -7.76
N TRP A 83 -13.05 -10.17 -8.98
CA TRP A 83 -13.73 -10.61 -10.19
C TRP A 83 -13.61 -12.13 -10.37
N ASP A 84 -14.76 -12.81 -10.38
CA ASP A 84 -14.83 -14.23 -10.66
C ASP A 84 -14.80 -14.50 -12.17
N THR A 85 -13.65 -14.90 -12.67
CA THR A 85 -13.47 -15.29 -14.09
C THR A 85 -14.25 -16.55 -14.48
N THR A 86 -14.72 -17.34 -13.51
CA THR A 86 -15.51 -18.57 -13.72
C THR A 86 -17.02 -18.32 -13.72
N ALA A 87 -17.46 -17.09 -13.45
CA ALA A 87 -18.86 -16.71 -13.47
C ALA A 87 -19.48 -17.01 -14.85
N THR A 88 -20.74 -17.44 -14.84
CA THR A 88 -21.52 -17.79 -16.06
C THR A 88 -21.95 -16.55 -16.85
N VAL A 89 -21.03 -15.62 -17.11
CA VAL A 89 -21.24 -14.39 -17.85
C VAL A 89 -20.34 -14.41 -19.08
N ARG A 90 -20.89 -14.07 -20.25
CA ARG A 90 -20.11 -13.91 -21.47
C ARG A 90 -19.62 -12.47 -21.58
N TYR A 91 -18.32 -12.29 -21.67
CA TYR A 91 -17.67 -11.00 -21.87
C TYR A 91 -16.41 -11.17 -22.72
N ASP A 92 -15.94 -10.09 -23.32
CA ASP A 92 -14.69 -10.06 -24.07
C ASP A 92 -13.52 -9.92 -23.07
N GLN A 93 -12.73 -11.00 -22.91
CA GLN A 93 -11.60 -11.03 -21.99
C GLN A 93 -10.47 -10.09 -22.40
N GLN A 94 -10.26 -9.88 -23.70
CA GLN A 94 -9.25 -8.96 -24.21
C GLN A 94 -9.63 -7.52 -23.86
N ARG A 95 -10.90 -7.16 -24.10
CA ARG A 95 -11.43 -5.84 -23.72
C ARG A 95 -11.42 -5.64 -22.20
N TRP A 96 -11.75 -6.67 -21.43
CA TRP A 96 -11.64 -6.62 -19.97
C TRP A 96 -10.21 -6.32 -19.52
N ALA A 97 -9.22 -7.05 -20.04
CA ALA A 97 -7.81 -6.82 -19.73
C ALA A 97 -7.32 -5.41 -20.14
N GLU A 98 -7.81 -4.89 -21.27
CA GLU A 98 -7.51 -3.53 -21.70
C GLU A 98 -8.08 -2.49 -20.73
N LEU A 99 -9.34 -2.63 -20.33
CA LEU A 99 -10.00 -1.69 -19.40
C LEU A 99 -9.37 -1.74 -18.00
N THR A 100 -9.07 -2.92 -17.48
CA THR A 100 -8.46 -3.05 -16.14
C THR A 100 -7.01 -2.55 -16.09
N SER A 101 -6.33 -2.48 -17.23
CA SER A 101 -4.99 -1.88 -17.32
C SER A 101 -4.98 -0.36 -17.13
N LEU A 102 -6.13 0.30 -17.28
CA LEU A 102 -6.29 1.76 -17.26
C LEU A 102 -5.40 2.54 -18.26
N ARG A 103 -4.75 1.85 -19.22
CA ARG A 103 -3.84 2.49 -20.21
C ARG A 103 -4.52 3.54 -21.06
N PHE A 104 -5.83 3.43 -21.27
CA PHE A 104 -6.62 4.43 -21.99
C PHE A 104 -6.57 5.82 -21.31
N LEU A 105 -6.29 5.91 -19.99
CA LEU A 105 -6.14 7.19 -19.29
C LEU A 105 -4.89 7.99 -19.75
N GLN A 106 -3.92 7.33 -20.39
CA GLN A 106 -2.72 7.98 -20.90
C GLN A 106 -2.93 8.63 -22.27
N GLY A 107 -4.06 8.35 -22.93
CA GLY A 107 -4.41 8.88 -24.25
C GLY A 107 -5.63 9.81 -24.20
N PRO A 108 -6.03 10.39 -25.34
CA PRO A 108 -7.19 11.26 -25.46
C PRO A 108 -8.50 10.43 -25.52
N HIS A 109 -8.71 9.55 -24.55
CA HIS A 109 -9.89 8.68 -24.48
C HIS A 109 -10.84 9.16 -23.39
N GLY A 110 -12.14 9.20 -23.71
CA GLY A 110 -13.20 9.44 -22.74
C GLY A 110 -13.74 8.12 -22.17
N VAL A 111 -14.09 8.11 -20.88
CA VAL A 111 -14.80 7.00 -20.25
C VAL A 111 -16.12 7.48 -19.68
N LEU A 112 -17.18 6.74 -19.99
CA LEU A 112 -18.48 6.88 -19.39
C LEU A 112 -18.72 5.69 -18.47
N LEU A 113 -18.83 5.95 -17.16
CA LEU A 113 -19.21 4.94 -16.18
C LEU A 113 -20.73 4.93 -16.04
N LEU A 114 -21.35 3.81 -16.36
CA LEU A 114 -22.78 3.59 -16.20
C LEU A 114 -22.99 2.60 -15.06
N GLY A 115 -23.70 3.03 -14.02
CA GLY A 115 -24.13 2.18 -12.92
C GLY A 115 -25.64 1.94 -12.97
N PRO A 116 -26.15 0.91 -12.27
CA PRO A 116 -27.59 0.78 -12.03
C PRO A 116 -28.10 2.04 -11.30
N VAL A 117 -29.26 2.54 -11.73
CA VAL A 117 -30.03 3.58 -11.03
C VAL A 117 -30.77 3.02 -9.84
#